data_AF-T2JK94-F1
#
_entry.id   AF-T2JK94-F1
#
_cell.length_a   1.000
_cell.length_b   1.000
_cell.length_c   1.000
_cell.angle_alpha   90.00
_cell.angle_beta   90.00
_cell.angle_gamma   90.00
#
_symmetry.space_group_name_H-M   'P 1'
#
loop_
_entity.id
_entity.type
_entity.pdbx_description
1 polymer ?
#
loop_
_entity_poly.entity_id
_entity_poly.type
_entity_poly.pdbx_seq_one_letter_code
_entity_poly.pdbx_strand_id
1 'polypeptide(L)'
;MDYLVAVVSDRIKAEEAYTALEKAGIPTSQMSILGKGYKTADEFGLIDPGQQAKKRAMLMAIWLVPFGFAGGYMFDLVTGVNSFDWAAEPWNHILGGFAGAIGGAMGSVFVGGGVALSAGSGDALPYRNRLNAGKYIVIVQGATSLKNKATSILRPLNPENLQGYSSENY
;
A
#
# COMPACT_ATOMS: atom_id res chain seq x y z
N MET A 1 -16.71 -4.98 13.27
CA MET A 1 -16.51 -3.62 13.80
C MET A 1 -16.52 -2.68 12.60
N ASP A 2 -17.36 -1.65 12.65
CA ASP A 2 -17.48 -0.67 11.57
C ASP A 2 -16.54 0.52 11.83
N TYR A 3 -16.07 1.13 10.75
CA TYR A 3 -15.18 2.29 10.82
C TYR A 3 -15.75 3.43 9.98
N LEU A 4 -15.61 4.67 10.45
CA LEU A 4 -15.81 5.87 9.67
C LEU A 4 -14.49 6.61 9.58
N VAL A 5 -14.10 6.99 8.37
CA VAL A 5 -12.88 7.75 8.12
C VAL A 5 -13.26 9.05 7.45
N ALA A 6 -12.86 10.16 8.06
CA ALA A 6 -13.02 11.50 7.52
C ALA A 6 -11.64 12.12 7.25
N VAL A 7 -11.44 12.66 6.05
CA VAL A 7 -10.23 13.37 5.67
C VAL A 7 -10.52 14.85 5.67
N VAL A 8 -9.67 15.63 6.33
CA VAL A 8 -9.81 17.07 6.46
C VAL A 8 -8.51 17.78 6.06
N SER A 9 -8.65 19.06 5.70
CA SER A 9 -7.59 19.86 5.08
C SER A 9 -6.40 20.11 5.99
N ASP A 10 -6.64 20.37 7.26
CA ASP A 10 -5.67 20.91 8.21
C ASP A 10 -6.00 20.51 9.66
N ARG A 11 -5.09 20.88 10.57
CA ARG A 11 -5.19 20.56 12.00
C ARG A 11 -6.43 21.16 12.63
N ILE A 12 -6.79 22.39 12.29
CA ILE A 12 -7.90 23.12 12.93
C ILE A 12 -9.21 22.42 12.61
N LYS A 13 -9.41 22.02 11.34
CA LYS A 13 -10.60 21.23 10.96
C LYS A 13 -10.61 19.85 11.61
N ALA A 14 -9.46 19.23 11.83
CA ALA A 14 -9.38 17.94 12.51
C ALA A 14 -9.80 18.05 13.98
N GLU A 15 -9.32 19.08 14.68
CA GLU A 15 -9.70 19.38 16.07
C GLU A 15 -11.17 19.80 16.18
N GLU A 16 -11.68 20.59 15.22
CA GLU A 16 -13.09 20.96 15.14
C GLU A 16 -13.98 19.71 14.99
N ALA A 17 -13.64 18.82 14.05
CA ALA A 17 -14.33 17.56 13.85
C ALA A 17 -14.29 16.67 15.10
N TYR A 18 -13.12 16.53 15.72
CA TYR A 18 -12.97 15.76 16.95
C TYR A 18 -13.80 16.33 18.09
N THR A 19 -13.76 17.65 18.29
CA THR A 19 -14.54 18.36 19.32
C THR A 19 -16.04 18.22 19.08
N ALA A 20 -16.50 18.28 17.83
CA ALA A 20 -17.90 18.08 17.49
C ALA A 20 -18.38 16.67 17.82
N LEU A 21 -17.56 15.65 17.58
CA LEU A 21 -17.85 14.26 17.93
C LEU A 21 -17.87 14.04 19.45
N GLU A 22 -16.91 14.64 20.17
CA GLU A 22 -16.84 14.59 21.63
C GLU A 22 -18.07 15.25 22.28
N LYS A 23 -18.47 16.45 21.81
CA LYS A 23 -19.69 17.15 22.27
C LYS A 23 -20.95 16.35 22.01
N ALA A 24 -20.97 15.53 20.96
CA ALA A 24 -22.08 14.63 20.66
C ALA A 24 -22.07 13.35 21.51
N GLY A 25 -21.10 13.17 22.41
CA GLY A 25 -20.99 12.04 23.32
C GLY A 25 -20.42 10.78 22.67
N ILE A 26 -19.58 10.91 21.63
CA ILE A 26 -18.83 9.76 21.11
C ILE A 26 -17.64 9.50 22.05
N PRO A 27 -17.43 8.24 22.50
CA PRO A 27 -16.31 7.90 23.37
C PRO A 27 -14.95 8.22 22.73
N THR A 28 -14.06 8.86 23.49
CA THR A 28 -12.71 9.19 23.01
C THR A 28 -11.86 7.96 22.68
N SER A 29 -12.12 6.83 23.34
CA SER A 29 -11.49 5.54 23.02
C SER A 29 -11.86 4.98 21.64
N GLN A 30 -12.97 5.47 21.06
CA GLN A 30 -13.46 5.09 19.74
C GLN A 30 -13.10 6.10 18.66
N MET A 31 -12.35 7.15 19.01
CA MET A 31 -11.93 8.21 18.11
C MET A 31 -10.41 8.24 17.98
N SER A 32 -9.90 8.63 16.82
CA SER A 32 -8.47 8.83 16.61
C SER A 32 -8.22 9.90 15.57
N ILE A 33 -7.23 10.75 15.82
CA ILE A 33 -6.71 11.72 14.84
C ILE A 33 -5.36 11.22 14.35
N LEU A 34 -5.18 11.26 13.04
CA LEU A 34 -3.94 10.98 12.34
C LEU A 34 -3.46 12.24 11.64
N GLY A 35 -2.16 12.53 11.74
CA GLY A 35 -1.55 13.71 11.12
C GLY A 35 -0.30 14.16 11.87
N LYS A 36 0.34 15.23 11.38
CA LYS A 36 1.52 15.80 12.04
C LYS A 36 1.13 16.29 13.44
N GLY A 37 1.84 15.83 14.47
CA GLY A 37 1.54 16.15 15.87
C GLY A 37 0.46 15.28 16.52
N TYR A 38 -0.09 14.30 15.80
CA TYR A 38 -0.96 13.25 16.34
C TYR A 38 -0.38 11.87 16.00
N LYS A 39 -1.22 10.84 16.08
CA LYS A 39 -0.85 9.47 15.76
C LYS A 39 -0.39 9.37 14.29
N THR A 40 0.68 8.63 14.05
CA THR A 40 1.16 8.35 12.69
C THR A 40 0.36 7.23 12.03
N ALA A 41 0.46 7.13 10.70
CA ALA A 41 -0.16 6.03 9.94
C ALA A 41 0.28 4.65 10.48
N ASP A 42 1.56 4.51 10.86
CA ASP A 42 2.13 3.28 11.37
C ASP A 42 1.62 2.93 12.78
N GLU A 43 1.55 3.92 13.68
CA GLU A 43 1.02 3.74 15.05
C GLU A 43 -0.48 3.41 15.09
N PHE A 44 -1.22 3.78 14.04
CA PHE A 44 -2.60 3.35 13.85
C PHE A 44 -2.71 1.98 13.18
N GLY A 45 -1.65 1.51 12.52
CA GLY A 45 -1.64 0.26 11.77
C GLY A 45 -2.25 0.38 10.37
N LEU A 46 -2.22 1.57 9.75
CA LEU A 46 -2.58 1.70 8.33
C LEU A 46 -1.58 0.89 7.48
N ILE A 47 -2.11 0.05 6.58
CA ILE A 47 -1.30 -0.80 5.70
C ILE A 47 -0.33 0.07 4.88
N ASP A 48 0.96 -0.28 4.89
CA ASP A 48 1.97 0.32 4.02
C ASP A 48 2.03 -0.45 2.68
N PRO A 49 1.50 0.11 1.59
CA PRO A 49 1.49 -0.54 0.29
C PRO A 49 2.90 -0.69 -0.29
N GLY A 50 3.81 0.24 0.01
CA GLY A 50 5.20 0.16 -0.47
C GLY A 50 5.93 -1.02 0.16
N GLN A 51 5.70 -1.26 1.45
CA GLN A 51 6.24 -2.44 2.13
C GLN A 51 5.61 -3.73 1.62
N GLN A 52 4.28 -3.75 1.38
CA GLN A 52 3.61 -4.93 0.85
C GLN A 52 4.08 -5.27 -0.58
N ALA A 53 4.22 -4.26 -1.44
CA ALA A 53 4.77 -4.39 -2.79
C ALA A 53 6.20 -4.94 -2.76
N LYS A 54 7.07 -4.36 -1.92
CA LYS A 54 8.45 -4.82 -1.75
C LYS A 54 8.50 -6.27 -1.26
N LYS A 55 7.66 -6.64 -0.28
CA LYS A 55 7.58 -8.02 0.23
C LYS A 55 7.18 -9.00 -0.86
N ARG A 56 6.17 -8.66 -1.68
CA ARG A 56 5.74 -9.49 -2.81
C ARG A 56 6.82 -9.62 -3.88
N ALA A 57 7.46 -8.52 -4.27
CA ALA A 57 8.56 -8.54 -5.23
C ALA A 57 9.73 -9.42 -4.76
N MET A 58 10.11 -9.34 -3.48
CA MET A 58 11.15 -10.20 -2.90
C MET A 58 10.75 -11.69 -2.94
N LEU A 59 9.51 -12.02 -2.54
CA LEU A 59 9.02 -13.40 -2.58
C LEU A 59 9.01 -13.97 -4.01
N MET A 60 8.65 -13.15 -4.99
CA MET A 60 8.68 -13.53 -6.40
C MET A 60 10.11 -13.67 -6.94
N ALA A 61 11.03 -12.80 -6.52
CA ALA A 61 12.43 -12.84 -6.92
C ALA A 61 13.11 -14.16 -6.54
N ILE A 62 12.74 -14.76 -5.41
CA ILE A 62 13.25 -16.07 -4.95
C ILE A 62 13.08 -17.14 -6.02
N TRP A 63 12.01 -17.07 -6.83
CA TRP A 63 11.76 -18.03 -7.91
C TRP A 63 12.17 -17.50 -9.29
N LEU A 64 11.79 -16.27 -9.63
CA LEU A 64 12.03 -15.70 -10.96
C LEU A 64 13.51 -15.53 -11.27
N VAL A 65 14.37 -15.26 -10.28
CA VAL A 65 15.80 -15.07 -10.51
C VAL A 65 16.49 -16.40 -10.86
N PRO A 66 16.33 -17.50 -10.07
CA PRO A 66 16.88 -18.81 -10.47
C PRO A 66 16.29 -19.34 -11.78
N PHE A 67 14.98 -19.20 -12.00
CA PHE A 67 14.37 -19.63 -13.26
C PHE A 67 14.81 -18.78 -14.44
N GLY A 68 14.96 -17.48 -14.25
CA GLY A 68 15.54 -16.58 -15.23
C GLY A 68 16.97 -16.98 -15.59
N PHE A 69 17.77 -17.35 -14.59
CA PHE A 69 19.12 -17.86 -14.83
C PHE A 69 19.13 -19.14 -15.67
N ALA A 70 18.35 -20.15 -15.24
CA ALA A 70 18.26 -21.41 -15.98
C ALA A 70 17.73 -21.20 -17.40
N GLY A 71 16.71 -20.35 -17.57
CA GLY A 71 16.14 -20.01 -18.86
C GLY A 71 17.13 -19.30 -19.78
N GLY A 72 17.87 -18.31 -19.29
CA GLY A 72 18.90 -17.61 -20.07
C GLY A 72 20.07 -18.52 -20.46
N TYR A 73 20.52 -19.36 -19.54
CA TYR A 73 21.59 -20.34 -19.78
C TYR A 73 21.16 -21.37 -20.85
N MET A 74 19.96 -21.95 -20.71
CA MET A 74 19.43 -22.92 -21.68
C MET A 74 19.09 -22.28 -23.03
N PHE A 75 18.59 -21.05 -23.04
CA PHE A 75 18.29 -20.33 -24.29
C PHE A 75 19.55 -20.17 -25.13
N ASP A 76 20.64 -19.69 -24.52
CA ASP A 76 21.90 -19.48 -25.24
C ASP A 76 22.52 -20.81 -25.70
N LEU A 77 22.45 -21.86 -24.87
CA LEU A 77 22.88 -23.22 -25.24
C LEU A 77 22.10 -23.81 -26.43
N VAL A 78 20.77 -23.69 -26.43
CA VAL A 78 19.92 -24.32 -27.45
C VAL A 78 19.95 -23.54 -28.76
N THR A 79 19.97 -22.22 -28.68
CA THR A 79 19.90 -21.36 -29.87
C THR A 79 21.26 -21.12 -30.51
N GLY A 80 22.36 -21.31 -29.79
CA GLY A 80 23.71 -21.08 -30.29
C GLY A 80 23.95 -19.62 -30.69
N VAL A 81 23.16 -18.67 -30.15
CA VAL A 81 23.23 -17.24 -30.47
C VAL A 81 24.61 -16.66 -30.12
N ASN A 82 25.37 -17.33 -29.24
CA ASN A 82 26.69 -16.89 -28.77
C ASN A 82 26.65 -15.41 -28.39
N SER A 83 25.69 -15.06 -27.52
CA SER A 83 25.37 -13.67 -27.18
C SER A 83 26.60 -12.91 -26.63
N PHE A 84 27.54 -13.66 -26.07
CA PHE A 84 28.83 -13.22 -25.57
C PHE A 84 29.93 -14.13 -26.15
N ASP A 85 30.02 -14.15 -27.48
CA ASP A 85 31.04 -14.82 -28.29
C ASP A 85 32.49 -14.59 -27.80
N TRP A 86 32.79 -13.40 -27.27
CA TRP A 86 34.08 -13.06 -26.68
C TRP A 86 34.42 -13.86 -25.40
N ALA A 87 33.42 -14.42 -24.70
CA ALA A 87 33.60 -15.02 -23.39
C ALA A 87 34.08 -16.48 -23.43
N ALA A 88 34.09 -17.13 -24.61
CA ALA A 88 34.32 -18.56 -24.78
C ALA A 88 33.38 -19.44 -23.91
N GLU A 89 33.37 -20.75 -24.19
CA GLU A 89 32.62 -21.70 -23.35
C GLU A 89 33.43 -22.06 -22.08
N PRO A 90 32.78 -22.17 -20.91
CA PRO A 90 31.34 -22.13 -20.65
C PRO A 90 30.79 -20.73 -20.30
N TRP A 91 31.62 -19.68 -20.34
CA TRP A 91 31.24 -18.36 -19.82
C TRP A 91 30.18 -17.64 -20.65
N ASN A 92 30.14 -17.85 -21.96
CA ASN A 92 29.08 -17.33 -22.81
C ASN A 92 27.68 -17.69 -22.27
N HIS A 93 27.44 -18.98 -21.98
CA HIS A 93 26.16 -19.45 -21.45
C HIS A 93 25.88 -18.91 -20.04
N ILE A 94 26.92 -18.79 -19.21
CA ILE A 94 26.78 -18.29 -17.83
C ILE A 94 26.39 -16.81 -17.83
N LEU A 95 26.95 -16.01 -18.75
CA LEU A 95 26.54 -14.62 -18.96
C LEU A 95 25.11 -14.53 -19.51
N GLY A 96 24.70 -15.44 -20.40
CA GLY A 96 23.31 -15.61 -20.82
C GLY A 96 22.37 -15.90 -19.63
N GLY A 97 22.80 -16.78 -18.71
CA GLY A 97 22.11 -17.03 -17.45
C GLY A 97 21.98 -15.77 -16.60
N PHE A 98 23.05 -15.00 -16.41
CA PHE A 98 22.97 -13.74 -15.66
C PHE A 98 22.02 -12.73 -16.30
N ALA A 99 22.03 -12.60 -17.63
CA ALA A 99 21.08 -11.75 -18.34
C ALA A 99 19.62 -12.19 -18.09
N GLY A 100 19.36 -13.50 -18.15
CA GLY A 100 18.05 -14.06 -17.80
C GLY A 100 17.66 -13.85 -16.33
N ALA A 101 18.61 -13.96 -15.41
CA ALA A 101 18.41 -13.72 -13.98
C ALA A 101 18.05 -12.25 -13.70
N ILE A 102 18.71 -11.31 -14.37
CA ILE A 102 18.38 -9.87 -14.33
C ILE A 102 16.96 -9.66 -14.88
N GLY A 103 16.61 -10.28 -16.00
CA GLY A 103 15.25 -10.24 -16.55
C GLY A 103 14.21 -10.76 -15.55
N GLY A 104 14.50 -11.88 -14.87
CA GLY A 104 13.67 -12.44 -13.80
C GLY A 104 13.52 -11.49 -12.60
N ALA A 105 14.59 -10.81 -12.19
CA ALA A 105 14.55 -9.79 -11.13
C ALA A 105 13.71 -8.57 -11.54
N MET A 106 13.86 -8.09 -12.77
CA MET A 106 13.04 -6.99 -13.29
C MET A 106 11.56 -7.40 -13.37
N GLY A 107 11.28 -8.63 -13.80
CA GLY A 107 9.94 -9.20 -13.81
C GLY A 107 9.31 -9.30 -12.42
N SER A 108 10.08 -9.66 -11.39
CA SER A 108 9.57 -9.74 -10.01
C SER A 108 9.18 -8.37 -9.44
N VAL A 109 9.93 -7.32 -9.78
CA VAL A 109 9.60 -5.93 -9.42
C VAL A 109 8.38 -5.46 -10.21
N PHE A 110 8.31 -5.75 -11.51
CA PHE A 110 7.20 -5.30 -12.36
C PHE A 110 5.88 -5.98 -11.96
N VAL A 111 5.87 -7.29 -11.74
CA VAL A 111 4.67 -8.03 -11.31
C VAL A 111 4.37 -7.79 -9.83
N GLY A 112 5.38 -7.89 -8.95
CA GLY A 112 5.20 -7.71 -7.50
C GLY A 112 4.88 -6.28 -7.07
N GLY A 113 5.39 -5.28 -7.82
CA GLY A 113 5.12 -3.86 -7.62
C GLY A 113 3.94 -3.34 -8.43
N GLY A 114 3.81 -3.74 -9.70
CA GLY A 114 2.74 -3.31 -10.59
C GLY A 114 1.36 -3.82 -10.16
N VAL A 115 1.26 -5.07 -9.71
CA VAL A 115 0.00 -5.59 -9.14
C VAL A 115 -0.32 -4.93 -7.80
N ALA A 116 0.67 -4.51 -7.01
CA ALA A 116 0.41 -3.78 -5.76
C ALA A 116 -0.08 -2.34 -6.02
N LEU A 117 0.38 -1.70 -7.10
CA LEU A 117 -0.10 -0.40 -7.57
C LEU A 117 -1.50 -0.48 -8.22
N SER A 118 -1.82 -1.56 -8.94
CA SER A 118 -3.12 -1.69 -9.65
C SER A 118 -4.21 -2.39 -8.83
N ALA A 119 -3.88 -3.39 -8.01
CA ALA A 119 -4.82 -4.08 -7.12
C ALA A 119 -4.97 -3.39 -5.76
N GLY A 120 -4.23 -2.31 -5.56
CA GLY A 120 -4.31 -1.41 -4.41
C GLY A 120 -5.52 -0.46 -4.45
N SER A 121 -6.64 -0.85 -5.04
CA SER A 121 -7.89 -0.09 -4.97
C SER A 121 -8.60 -0.22 -3.62
N GLY A 122 -7.88 -0.59 -2.55
CA GLY A 122 -8.37 -0.58 -1.18
C GLY A 122 -8.00 0.72 -0.50
N ASP A 123 -8.98 1.38 0.10
CA ASP A 123 -8.91 2.76 0.60
C ASP A 123 -7.78 3.09 1.61
N ALA A 124 -7.04 2.10 2.12
CA ALA A 124 -5.82 2.32 2.89
C ALA A 124 -4.73 3.08 2.11
N LEU A 125 -4.66 2.89 0.79
CA LEU A 125 -3.72 3.56 -0.11
C LEU A 125 -3.92 5.09 -0.21
N PRO A 126 -5.16 5.60 -0.38
CA PRO A 126 -5.45 7.03 -0.31
C PRO A 126 -5.04 7.69 1.00
N TYR A 127 -5.23 7.04 2.15
CA TYR A 127 -5.11 7.72 3.44
C TYR A 127 -3.67 8.06 3.82
N ARG A 128 -2.73 7.13 3.63
CA ARG A 128 -1.31 7.43 3.88
C ARG A 128 -0.78 8.52 2.95
N ASN A 129 -1.21 8.52 1.68
CA ASN A 129 -0.87 9.57 0.73
C ASN A 129 -1.45 10.94 1.13
N ARG A 130 -2.68 10.98 1.65
CA ARG A 130 -3.30 12.20 2.18
C ARG A 130 -2.54 12.74 3.40
N LEU A 131 -2.13 11.87 4.33
CA LEU A 131 -1.29 12.26 5.47
C LEU A 131 0.06 12.82 5.00
N ASN A 132 0.70 12.19 4.01
CA ASN A 132 1.95 12.69 3.42
C ASN A 132 1.77 14.05 2.72
N ALA A 133 0.59 14.31 2.13
CA ALA A 133 0.22 15.60 1.56
C ALA A 133 -0.11 16.68 2.63
N GLY A 134 0.07 16.37 3.92
CA GLY A 134 -0.17 17.29 5.03
C GLY A 134 -1.63 17.39 5.47
N LYS A 135 -2.50 16.50 4.96
CA LYS A 135 -3.90 16.39 5.42
C LYS A 135 -3.97 15.68 6.76
N TYR A 136 -5.14 15.76 7.38
CA TYR A 136 -5.44 15.09 8.65
C TYR A 136 -6.60 14.13 8.45
N ILE A 137 -6.62 13.08 9.26
CA ILE A 137 -7.65 12.05 9.19
C ILE A 137 -8.24 11.85 10.57
N VAL A 138 -9.57 11.87 10.65
CA VAL A 138 -10.34 11.57 11.86
C VAL A 138 -11.04 10.24 11.65
N ILE A 139 -10.81 9.30 12.56
CA ILE A 139 -11.37 7.95 12.51
C ILE A 139 -12.30 7.74 13.69
N VAL A 140 -13.47 7.16 13.42
CA VAL A 140 -14.42 6.71 14.45
C VAL A 140 -14.65 5.21 14.28
N GLN A 141 -14.51 4.43 15.35
CA GLN A 141 -14.64 2.98 15.35
C GLN A 141 -15.78 2.55 16.26
N GLY A 142 -16.65 1.65 15.80
CA GLY A 142 -17.71 1.13 16.67
C GLY A 142 -18.82 0.38 15.95
N ALA A 143 -19.99 0.35 16.58
CA ALA A 143 -21.19 -0.21 15.98
C ALA A 143 -21.74 0.68 14.87
N THR A 144 -22.56 0.13 13.98
CA THR A 144 -23.18 0.86 12.85
C THR A 144 -23.99 2.08 13.32
N SER A 145 -24.63 2.01 14.49
CA SER A 145 -25.33 3.15 15.09
C SER A 145 -24.40 4.33 15.39
N LEU A 146 -23.21 4.05 15.94
CA LEU A 146 -22.18 5.04 16.21
C LEU A 146 -21.63 5.63 14.91
N LYS A 147 -21.37 4.79 13.90
CA LYS A 147 -20.95 5.23 12.56
C LYS A 147 -21.96 6.20 11.94
N ASN A 148 -23.24 5.87 11.99
CA ASN A 148 -24.30 6.69 11.43
C ASN A 148 -24.40 8.04 12.17
N LYS A 149 -24.31 8.01 13.50
CA LYS A 149 -24.27 9.22 14.33
C LYS A 149 -23.07 10.11 13.97
N ALA A 150 -21.87 9.53 13.89
CA ALA A 150 -20.66 10.23 13.50
C ALA A 150 -20.76 10.81 12.07
N THR A 151 -21.37 10.08 11.15
CA THR A 151 -21.61 10.55 9.77
C THR A 151 -22.47 11.80 9.74
N SER A 152 -23.55 11.84 10.53
CA SER A 152 -24.42 13.02 10.63
C SER A 152 -23.73 14.24 11.25
N ILE A 153 -22.73 14.04 12.10
CA ILE A 153 -21.94 15.12 12.74
C ILE A 153 -20.86 15.64 11.80
N LEU A 154 -20.18 14.74 11.08
CA LEU A 154 -19.02 15.10 10.25
C LEU A 154 -19.43 15.64 8.88
N ARG A 155 -20.56 15.18 8.32
CA ARG A 155 -21.01 15.62 6.98
C ARG A 155 -21.21 17.15 6.87
N PRO A 156 -21.83 17.84 7.85
CA PRO A 156 -21.93 19.32 7.83
C PRO A 156 -20.59 20.06 7.87
N LEU A 157 -19.54 19.46 8.43
CA LEU A 157 -18.19 20.06 8.50
C LEU A 157 -17.45 20.05 7.15
N ASN A 158 -18.09 19.48 6.11
CA ASN A 158 -17.60 19.40 4.74
C ASN A 158 -16.16 18.85 4.64
N PRO A 159 -15.92 17.61 5.12
CA PRO A 159 -14.62 16.95 4.97
C PRO A 159 -14.32 16.71 3.50
N GLU A 160 -13.03 16.69 3.13
CA GLU A 160 -12.58 16.40 1.77
C GLU A 160 -12.95 14.99 1.32
N ASN A 161 -13.10 14.07 2.27
CA ASN A 161 -13.63 12.74 2.04
C ASN A 161 -14.25 12.19 3.32
N LEU A 162 -15.34 11.44 3.17
CA LEU A 162 -16.03 10.78 4.27
C LEU A 162 -16.45 9.38 3.80
N GLN A 163 -15.81 8.35 4.33
CA GLN A 163 -16.01 6.97 3.89
C GLN A 163 -16.26 6.06 5.09
N GLY A 164 -17.28 5.21 4.99
CA GLY A 164 -17.61 4.19 5.97
C GLY A 164 -17.16 2.80 5.51
N TYR A 165 -16.60 2.02 6.42
CA TYR A 165 -16.24 0.62 6.24
C TYR A 165 -17.08 -0.24 7.16
N SER A 166 -17.50 -1.40 6.66
CA SER A 166 -18.13 -2.42 7.48
C SER A 166 -17.33 -3.71 7.39
N SER A 167 -17.29 -4.45 8.50
CA SER A 167 -16.56 -5.71 8.60
C SER A 167 -17.12 -6.84 7.73
N GLU A 168 -18.24 -6.64 7.02
CA GLU A 168 -18.77 -7.61 6.04
C GLU A 168 -18.05 -7.56 4.68
N ASN A 169 -17.21 -6.56 4.41
CA ASN A 169 -16.52 -6.37 3.12
C ASN A 169 -15.01 -6.65 3.17
N TYR A 170 -14.52 -7.44 4.14
CA TYR A 170 -13.13 -7.88 4.24
C TYR A 170 -13.04 -9.36 4.61
#